data_AF-A0A831V1L7-F1
#
_entry.id   AF-A0A831V1L7-F1
#
_cell.length_a   1.000
_cell.length_b   1.000
_cell.length_c   1.000
_cell.angle_alpha   90.00
_cell.angle_beta   90.00
_cell.angle_gamma   90.00
#
_symmetry.space_group_name_H-M   'P 1'
#
loop_
_entity.id
_entity.type
_entity.pdbx_description
1 polymer ?
#
loop_
_entity_poly.entity_id
_entity_poly.type
_entity_poly.pdbx_seq_one_letter_code
_entity_poly.pdbx_strand_id
1 'polypeptide(L)'
;MTRRHRAVVTPTNAGRPAGRRRAGRARPGVLLAAVGLLVASGAAYRMAVEYLGTVTAEPIRLPLPLARIPAQIGLWQGQDVPIPVNVQKVAGNDDFMSRLYTNERTGQWVSVYVAYTARPREMLGHRPRVCYPASGWVHDHTSPATVEAVSGRRVPCLVHRFHW
;
A
#
# COMPACT_ATOMS: atom_id res chain seq x y z
N MET A 1 49.73 65.41 33.52
CA MET A 1 49.18 64.62 34.65
C MET A 1 48.18 63.61 34.10
N THR A 2 48.50 62.34 34.23
CA THR A 2 47.96 61.17 33.51
C THR A 2 46.67 60.65 34.13
N ARG A 3 45.57 60.67 33.38
CA ARG A 3 44.25 60.16 33.81
C ARG A 3 44.25 58.64 33.66
N ARG A 4 44.35 57.93 34.80
CA ARG A 4 44.30 56.46 34.85
C ARG A 4 42.93 55.95 34.42
N HIS A 5 42.89 55.08 33.41
CA HIS A 5 41.70 54.31 33.05
C HIS A 5 41.35 53.36 34.20
N ARG A 6 40.16 53.51 34.80
CA ARG A 6 39.58 52.52 35.71
C ARG A 6 38.79 51.53 34.86
N ALA A 7 39.26 50.29 34.77
CA ALA A 7 38.50 49.20 34.17
C ALA A 7 37.22 48.96 35.00
N VAL A 8 36.07 48.98 34.33
CA VAL A 8 34.79 48.57 34.89
C VAL A 8 34.78 47.05 34.88
N VAL A 9 34.91 46.44 36.06
CA VAL A 9 34.71 45.00 36.23
C VAL A 9 33.22 44.77 36.40
N THR A 10 32.55 44.34 35.34
CA THR A 10 31.16 43.88 35.38
C THR A 10 31.13 42.53 36.10
N PRO A 11 30.32 42.33 37.17
CA PRO A 11 30.19 41.01 37.75
C PRO A 11 29.56 40.08 36.71
N THR A 12 30.30 39.03 36.35
CA THR A 12 29.84 37.95 35.49
C THR A 12 28.61 37.33 36.14
N ASN A 13 27.51 37.27 35.38
CA ASN A 13 26.24 36.70 35.82
C ASN A 13 26.49 35.22 36.18
N ALA A 14 26.63 34.93 37.48
CA ALA A 14 26.79 33.56 37.97
C ALA A 14 25.52 32.80 37.57
N GLY A 15 25.67 31.91 36.59
CA GLY A 15 24.57 31.11 36.06
C GLY A 15 23.82 30.43 37.20
N ARG A 16 22.52 30.71 37.29
CA ARG A 16 21.58 29.90 38.06
C ARG A 16 21.81 28.44 37.69
N PRO A 17 22.01 27.51 38.65
CA PRO A 17 22.16 26.11 38.29
C PRO A 17 20.89 25.68 37.57
N ALA A 18 21.04 25.20 36.34
CA ALA A 18 19.95 24.60 35.59
C ALA A 18 19.41 23.46 36.46
N GLY A 19 18.19 23.65 36.98
CA GLY A 19 17.52 22.65 37.80
C GLY A 19 17.50 21.34 37.03
N ARG A 20 18.28 20.37 37.51
CA ARG A 20 18.34 19.02 36.95
C ARG A 20 16.93 18.46 37.03
N ARG A 21 16.18 18.50 35.93
CA ARG A 21 14.84 17.90 35.85
C ARG A 21 15.04 16.44 36.19
N ARG A 22 14.64 16.02 37.39
CA ARG A 22 14.60 14.61 37.75
C ARG A 22 13.65 13.97 36.75
N ALA A 23 14.19 13.13 35.86
CA ALA A 23 13.36 12.24 35.06
C ALA A 23 12.57 11.41 36.08
N GLY A 24 11.28 11.69 36.21
CA GLY A 24 10.41 10.95 37.11
C GLY A 24 10.45 9.49 36.68
N ARG A 25 10.99 8.60 37.52
CA ARG A 25 10.87 7.15 37.32
C ARG A 25 9.36 6.87 37.23
N ALA A 26 8.90 6.50 36.04
CA ALA A 26 7.52 6.08 35.87
C ALA A 26 7.26 4.96 36.86
N ARG A 27 6.23 5.13 37.69
CA ARG A 27 5.88 4.14 38.71
C ARG A 27 5.57 2.83 37.97
N PRO A 28 6.13 1.68 38.37
CA PRO A 28 5.94 0.41 37.65
C PRO A 28 4.45 0.08 37.47
N GLY A 29 3.58 0.45 38.40
CA GLY A 29 2.12 0.33 38.25
C GLY A 29 1.51 1.17 37.11
N VAL A 30 2.04 2.37 36.83
CA VAL A 30 1.60 3.21 35.70
C VAL A 30 2.04 2.62 34.37
N LEU A 31 3.26 2.07 34.31
CA LEU A 31 3.75 1.38 33.12
C LEU A 31 2.95 0.09 32.84
N LEU A 32 2.66 -0.71 33.87
CA LEU A 32 1.84 -1.92 33.74
C LEU A 32 0.40 -1.59 33.33
N ALA A 33 -0.19 -0.53 33.88
CA ALA A 33 -1.52 -0.07 33.47
C ALA A 33 -1.53 0.42 32.01
N ALA A 34 -0.50 1.17 31.57
CA ALA A 34 -0.38 1.63 30.20
C ALA A 34 -0.20 0.46 29.21
N VAL A 35 0.65 -0.51 29.55
CA VAL A 35 0.82 -1.74 28.74
C VAL A 35 -0.47 -2.55 28.72
N GLY A 36 -1.12 -2.72 29.86
CA GLY A 36 -2.41 -3.42 29.96
C GLY A 36 -3.48 -2.76 29.10
N LEU A 37 -3.58 -1.42 29.15
CA LEU A 37 -4.49 -0.65 28.31
C LEU A 37 -4.16 -0.83 26.82
N LEU A 38 -2.88 -0.76 26.44
CA LEU A 38 -2.45 -0.97 25.06
C LEU A 38 -2.83 -2.37 24.55
N VAL A 39 -2.57 -3.41 25.34
CA VAL A 39 -2.91 -4.80 25.00
C VAL A 39 -4.42 -4.99 24.92
N ALA A 40 -5.18 -4.49 25.90
CA ALA A 40 -6.64 -4.58 25.92
C ALA A 40 -7.27 -3.84 24.73
N SER A 41 -6.77 -2.65 24.41
CA SER A 41 -7.23 -1.86 23.26
C SER A 41 -6.91 -2.58 21.94
N GLY A 42 -5.71 -3.14 21.81
CA GLY A 42 -5.34 -3.96 20.66
C GLY A 42 -6.21 -5.22 20.51
N ALA A 43 -6.51 -5.91 21.60
CA ALA A 43 -7.39 -7.08 21.60
C ALA A 43 -8.83 -6.70 21.22
N ALA A 44 -9.39 -5.66 21.83
CA ALA A 44 -10.72 -5.14 21.52
C ALA A 44 -10.83 -4.70 20.05
N TYR A 45 -9.79 -4.02 19.53
CA TYR A 45 -9.72 -3.64 18.11
C TYR A 45 -9.76 -4.87 17.20
N ARG A 46 -8.93 -5.90 17.47
CA ARG A 46 -8.93 -7.12 16.65
C ARG A 46 -10.27 -7.85 16.68
N MET A 47 -10.89 -7.98 17.86
CA MET A 47 -12.22 -8.58 17.99
C MET A 47 -13.29 -7.78 17.22
N ALA A 48 -13.24 -6.45 17.30
CA ALA A 48 -14.17 -5.58 16.57
C ALA A 48 -13.97 -5.68 15.05
N VAL A 49 -12.72 -5.74 14.56
CA VAL A 49 -12.41 -5.93 13.14
C VAL A 49 -12.90 -7.28 12.65
N GLU A 50 -12.72 -8.34 13.42
CA GLU A 50 -13.19 -9.69 13.04
C GLU A 50 -14.72 -9.77 13.02
N TYR A 51 -15.39 -9.24 14.05
CA TYR A 51 -16.86 -9.15 14.12
C TYR A 51 -17.46 -8.28 13.00
N LEU A 52 -16.86 -7.13 12.70
CA LEU A 52 -17.31 -6.30 11.58
C LEU A 52 -16.96 -6.95 10.23
N GLY A 53 -15.85 -7.67 10.15
CA GLY A 53 -15.42 -8.42 8.97
C GLY A 53 -16.44 -9.49 8.58
N THR A 54 -16.98 -10.23 9.54
CA THR A 54 -18.02 -11.24 9.31
C THR A 54 -19.38 -10.64 8.93
N VAL A 55 -19.67 -9.41 9.39
CA VAL A 55 -20.97 -8.76 9.19
C VAL A 55 -21.03 -7.88 7.93
N THR A 56 -19.90 -7.37 7.42
CA THR A 56 -19.90 -6.23 6.46
C THR A 56 -19.21 -6.43 5.12
N ALA A 57 -18.65 -7.60 4.79
CA ALA A 57 -18.23 -7.86 3.41
C ALA A 57 -18.73 -9.21 2.94
N GLU A 58 -19.85 -9.17 2.22
CA GLU A 58 -20.05 -10.23 1.26
C GLU A 58 -18.95 -10.10 0.20
N PRO A 59 -18.13 -11.14 -0.01
CA PRO A 59 -17.11 -11.12 -1.05
C PRO A 59 -17.79 -10.89 -2.40
N ILE A 60 -17.22 -10.00 -3.21
CA ILE A 60 -17.57 -9.98 -4.63
C ILE A 60 -17.21 -11.38 -5.14
N ARG A 61 -18.12 -12.05 -5.83
CA ARG A 61 -17.85 -13.36 -6.40
C ARG A 61 -17.29 -13.22 -7.80
N LEU A 62 -16.20 -13.94 -8.07
CA LEU A 62 -15.71 -14.13 -9.43
C LEU A 62 -16.52 -15.27 -10.06
N PRO A 63 -17.36 -15.02 -11.08
CA PRO A 63 -18.22 -16.06 -11.64
C PRO A 63 -17.43 -17.17 -12.35
N LEU A 64 -16.23 -16.86 -12.86
CA LEU A 64 -15.37 -17.77 -13.61
C LEU A 64 -13.90 -17.49 -13.27
N PRO A 65 -13.07 -18.51 -13.01
CA PRO A 65 -11.65 -18.32 -12.77
C PRO A 65 -10.96 -17.55 -13.90
N LEU A 66 -10.00 -16.70 -13.57
CA LEU A 66 -9.23 -15.91 -14.54
C LEU A 66 -8.41 -16.78 -15.49
N ALA A 67 -8.04 -17.99 -15.08
CA ALA A 67 -7.43 -18.99 -15.96
C ALA A 67 -8.29 -19.36 -17.19
N ARG A 68 -9.62 -19.10 -17.14
CA ARG A 68 -10.54 -19.32 -18.28
C ARG A 68 -10.48 -18.22 -19.34
N ILE A 69 -9.73 -17.14 -19.11
CA ILE A 69 -9.43 -16.18 -20.18
C ILE A 69 -8.77 -16.96 -21.34
N PRO A 70 -9.27 -16.83 -22.58
CA PRO A 70 -8.78 -17.63 -23.71
C PRO A 70 -7.28 -17.47 -23.95
N ALA A 71 -6.58 -18.56 -24.22
CA ALA A 71 -5.18 -18.51 -24.66
C ALA A 71 -5.06 -17.93 -26.07
N GLN A 72 -6.10 -18.01 -26.88
CA GLN A 72 -6.14 -17.44 -28.23
C GLN A 72 -7.21 -16.36 -28.34
N ILE A 73 -6.83 -15.18 -28.84
CA ILE A 73 -7.73 -14.04 -29.07
C ILE A 73 -7.51 -13.54 -30.50
N GLY A 74 -8.34 -13.99 -31.43
CA GLY A 74 -8.13 -13.71 -32.86
C GLY A 74 -6.77 -14.26 -33.32
N LEU A 75 -5.89 -13.38 -33.81
CA LEU A 75 -4.52 -13.72 -34.25
C LEU A 75 -3.48 -13.67 -33.11
N TRP A 76 -3.91 -13.44 -31.86
CA TRP A 76 -3.01 -13.40 -30.71
C TRP A 76 -2.96 -14.76 -30.03
N GLN A 77 -1.77 -15.36 -29.99
CA GLN A 77 -1.50 -16.59 -29.28
C GLN A 77 -0.84 -16.26 -27.93
N GLY A 78 -1.44 -16.75 -26.86
CA GLY A 78 -1.04 -16.48 -25.49
C GLY A 78 -0.36 -17.66 -24.83
N GLN A 79 0.70 -17.39 -24.10
CA GLN A 79 1.44 -18.36 -23.28
C GLN A 79 1.51 -17.88 -21.83
N ASP A 80 1.11 -18.74 -20.90
CA ASP A 80 1.14 -18.42 -19.47
C ASP A 80 2.58 -18.15 -19.00
N VAL A 81 2.75 -17.07 -18.24
CA VAL A 81 4.02 -16.67 -17.65
C VAL A 81 3.94 -16.94 -16.15
N PRO A 82 4.75 -17.85 -15.60
CA PRO A 82 4.68 -18.20 -14.19
C PRO A 82 5.11 -17.03 -13.31
N ILE A 83 4.26 -16.67 -12.34
CA ILE A 83 4.63 -15.73 -11.28
C ILE A 83 5.27 -16.52 -10.13
N PRO A 84 6.42 -16.11 -9.59
CA PRO A 84 7.03 -16.76 -8.43
C PRO A 84 6.09 -16.83 -7.22
N VAL A 85 6.08 -17.96 -6.50
CA VAL A 85 5.16 -18.21 -5.37
C VAL A 85 5.29 -17.17 -4.26
N ASN A 86 6.50 -16.67 -3.99
CA ASN A 86 6.73 -15.60 -3.02
C ASN A 86 6.03 -14.29 -3.43
N VAL A 87 6.02 -13.95 -4.73
CA VAL A 87 5.34 -12.77 -5.25
C VAL A 87 3.82 -12.93 -5.14
N GLN A 88 3.30 -14.12 -5.47
CA GLN A 88 1.86 -14.42 -5.32
C GLN A 88 1.40 -14.26 -3.86
N LYS A 89 2.18 -14.80 -2.91
CA LYS A 89 1.90 -14.68 -1.47
C LYS A 89 1.86 -13.23 -0.99
N VAL A 90 2.78 -12.40 -1.47
CA VAL A 90 2.83 -10.97 -1.11
C VAL A 90 1.68 -10.19 -1.74
N ALA A 91 1.32 -10.50 -2.99
CA ALA A 91 0.24 -9.82 -3.69
C ALA A 91 -1.15 -10.14 -3.12
N GLY A 92 -1.35 -11.38 -2.62
CA GLY A 92 -2.56 -11.75 -1.86
C GLY A 92 -3.86 -11.71 -2.67
N ASN A 93 -3.80 -11.84 -4.00
CA ASN A 93 -4.98 -11.86 -4.86
C ASN A 93 -5.76 -13.16 -4.68
N ASP A 94 -7.09 -13.10 -4.76
CA ASP A 94 -7.96 -14.29 -4.69
C ASP A 94 -7.89 -15.13 -5.99
N ASP A 95 -7.60 -14.49 -7.13
CA ASP A 95 -7.30 -15.15 -8.41
C ASP A 95 -6.40 -14.25 -9.28
N PHE A 96 -5.64 -14.83 -10.21
CA PHE A 96 -4.81 -14.08 -11.15
C PHE A 96 -4.56 -14.83 -12.46
N MET A 97 -4.15 -14.09 -13.50
CA MET A 97 -3.64 -14.62 -14.75
C MET A 97 -2.44 -13.76 -15.18
N SER A 98 -1.36 -14.39 -15.66
CA SER A 98 -0.24 -13.71 -16.31
C SER A 98 0.10 -14.42 -17.60
N ARG A 99 0.06 -13.70 -18.71
CA ARG A 99 0.18 -14.28 -20.05
C ARG A 99 0.86 -13.32 -21.02
N LEU A 100 1.80 -13.83 -21.79
CA LEU A 100 2.39 -13.12 -22.93
C LEU A 100 1.60 -13.49 -24.18
N TYR A 101 0.96 -12.51 -24.80
CA TYR A 101 0.29 -12.68 -26.09
C TYR A 101 1.20 -12.19 -27.22
N THR A 102 1.34 -13.00 -28.26
CA THR A 102 2.08 -12.67 -29.48
C THR A 102 1.14 -12.73 -30.67
N ASN A 103 1.14 -11.69 -31.50
CA ASN A 103 0.38 -11.67 -32.73
C ASN A 103 1.10 -12.49 -33.80
N GLU A 104 0.49 -13.57 -34.26
CA GLU A 104 1.13 -14.52 -35.19
C GLU A 104 1.48 -13.90 -36.56
N ARG A 105 0.78 -12.83 -36.95
CA ARG A 105 0.98 -12.16 -38.24
C ARG A 105 2.02 -11.05 -38.18
N THR A 106 2.03 -10.26 -37.11
CA THR A 106 2.92 -9.08 -37.00
C THR A 106 4.14 -9.31 -36.14
N GLY A 107 4.18 -10.37 -35.33
CA GLY A 107 5.22 -10.62 -34.34
C GLY A 107 5.20 -9.66 -33.14
N GLN A 108 4.24 -8.74 -33.07
CA GLN A 108 4.07 -7.85 -31.92
C GLN A 108 3.64 -8.65 -30.69
N TRP A 109 4.06 -8.21 -29.52
CA TRP A 109 3.77 -8.89 -28.27
C TRP A 109 3.25 -7.93 -27.21
N VAL A 110 2.46 -8.46 -26.28
CA VAL A 110 1.96 -7.75 -25.10
C VAL A 110 1.92 -8.69 -23.90
N SER A 111 2.49 -8.24 -22.78
CA SER A 111 2.34 -8.93 -21.49
C SER A 111 1.06 -8.46 -20.82
N VAL A 112 0.18 -9.39 -20.48
CA VAL A 112 -1.09 -9.12 -19.82
C VAL A 112 -1.08 -9.77 -18.45
N TYR A 113 -1.34 -8.98 -17.42
CA TYR A 113 -1.55 -9.44 -16.06
C TYR A 113 -2.93 -8.99 -15.58
N VAL A 114 -3.71 -9.93 -15.06
CA VAL A 114 -5.03 -9.66 -14.46
C VAL A 114 -5.01 -10.22 -13.05
N ALA A 115 -5.38 -9.39 -12.09
CA ALA A 115 -5.50 -9.76 -10.69
C ALA A 115 -6.91 -9.50 -10.21
N TYR A 116 -7.44 -10.41 -9.41
CA TYR A 116 -8.77 -10.31 -8.83
C TYR A 116 -8.70 -10.37 -7.30
N THR A 117 -9.49 -9.50 -6.66
CA THR A 117 -9.81 -9.65 -5.25
C THR A 117 -11.32 -9.60 -5.02
N ALA A 118 -11.79 -10.50 -4.17
CA ALA A 118 -13.15 -10.52 -3.68
C ALA A 118 -13.41 -9.40 -2.66
N ARG A 119 -12.35 -8.85 -2.04
CA ARG A 119 -12.41 -7.83 -0.99
C ARG A 119 -11.51 -6.62 -1.30
N PRO A 120 -11.89 -5.75 -2.27
CA PRO A 120 -11.07 -4.61 -2.72
C PRO A 120 -10.61 -3.66 -1.60
N ARG A 121 -11.38 -3.56 -0.52
CA ARG A 121 -11.04 -2.75 0.66
C ARG A 121 -9.76 -3.23 1.38
N GLU A 122 -9.37 -4.49 1.20
CA GLU A 122 -8.17 -5.08 1.80
C GLU A 122 -6.91 -4.85 0.93
N MET A 123 -7.07 -4.40 -0.32
CA MET A 123 -5.97 -4.17 -1.28
C MET A 123 -5.37 -2.74 -1.23
N LEU A 124 -5.37 -2.07 -0.08
CA LEU A 124 -4.96 -0.65 0.02
C LEU A 124 -3.53 -0.39 -0.49
N GLY A 125 -2.59 -1.30 -0.21
CA GLY A 125 -1.19 -1.22 -0.66
C GLY A 125 -0.94 -1.65 -2.11
N HIS A 126 -1.90 -2.34 -2.74
CA HIS A 126 -1.77 -2.90 -4.09
C HIS A 126 -2.51 -2.10 -5.15
N ARG A 127 -2.88 -0.86 -4.85
CA ARG A 127 -3.45 0.07 -5.83
C ARG A 127 -2.38 0.41 -6.89
N PRO A 128 -2.72 0.45 -8.19
CA PRO A 128 -1.74 0.72 -9.26
C PRO A 128 -0.91 1.98 -9.03
N ARG A 129 -1.52 3.06 -8.54
CA ARG A 129 -0.84 4.33 -8.24
C ARG A 129 0.12 4.28 -7.04
N VAL A 130 0.15 3.20 -6.29
CA VAL A 130 1.04 2.99 -5.14
C VAL A 130 2.14 1.99 -5.51
N CYS A 131 1.76 0.81 -6.00
CA CYS A 131 2.71 -0.28 -6.22
C CYS A 131 3.62 -0.07 -7.45
N TYR A 132 3.13 0.52 -8.53
CA TYR A 132 3.95 0.77 -9.72
C TYR A 132 5.01 1.85 -9.45
N PRO A 133 4.68 3.01 -8.85
CA PRO A 133 5.72 3.98 -8.46
C PRO A 133 6.71 3.46 -7.42
N ALA A 134 6.26 2.66 -6.45
CA ALA A 134 7.17 1.99 -5.53
C ALA A 134 8.14 1.01 -6.23
N SER A 135 7.80 0.55 -7.42
CA SER A 135 8.62 -0.31 -8.29
C SER A 135 9.42 0.49 -9.33
N GLY A 136 9.45 1.83 -9.23
CA GLY A 136 10.26 2.70 -10.09
C GLY A 136 9.54 3.31 -11.29
N TRP A 137 8.26 3.02 -11.51
CA TRP A 137 7.50 3.59 -12.63
C TRP A 137 7.03 5.02 -12.33
N VAL A 138 6.95 5.85 -13.37
CA VAL A 138 6.35 7.19 -13.27
C VAL A 138 4.89 7.10 -13.69
N HIS A 139 3.98 7.58 -12.84
CA HIS A 139 2.55 7.66 -13.17
C HIS A 139 2.26 8.93 -13.96
N ASP A 140 1.82 8.76 -15.21
CA ASP A 140 1.48 9.88 -16.09
C ASP A 140 0.13 10.48 -15.71
N HIS A 141 -0.93 9.67 -15.84
CA HIS A 141 -2.28 10.10 -15.56
C HIS A 141 -3.24 8.94 -15.35
N THR A 142 -4.40 9.28 -14.79
CA THR A 142 -5.56 8.41 -14.68
C THR A 142 -6.71 9.01 -15.48
N SER A 143 -7.38 8.22 -16.31
CA SER A 143 -8.58 8.64 -17.03
C SER A 143 -9.71 7.62 -16.83
N PRO A 144 -10.97 8.07 -16.64
CA PRO A 144 -12.12 7.18 -16.76
C PRO A 144 -12.21 6.59 -18.17
N ALA A 145 -12.60 5.33 -18.26
CA ALA A 145 -12.91 4.67 -19.52
C ALA A 145 -14.10 3.73 -19.34
N THR A 146 -14.64 3.23 -20.45
CA THR A 146 -15.65 2.18 -20.44
C THR A 146 -15.19 1.07 -21.36
N VAL A 147 -15.10 -0.15 -20.83
CA VAL A 147 -14.86 -1.36 -21.62
C VAL A 147 -16.21 -1.95 -21.98
N GLU A 148 -16.41 -2.24 -23.26
CA GLU A 148 -17.59 -2.93 -23.74
C GLU A 148 -17.27 -4.42 -23.92
N ALA A 149 -18.02 -5.27 -23.21
CA ALA A 149 -17.94 -6.70 -23.39
C ALA A 149 -18.64 -7.13 -24.68
N VAL A 150 -18.30 -8.31 -25.21
CA VAL A 150 -18.96 -8.91 -26.38
C VAL A 150 -20.48 -9.01 -26.21
N SER A 151 -20.97 -9.13 -24.97
CA SER A 151 -22.39 -9.12 -24.64
C SER A 151 -23.07 -7.74 -24.74
N GLY A 152 -22.36 -6.70 -25.17
CA GLY A 152 -22.81 -5.29 -25.13
C GLY A 152 -22.79 -4.67 -23.73
N ARG A 153 -22.35 -5.41 -22.70
CA ARG A 153 -22.28 -4.88 -21.33
C ARG A 153 -21.15 -3.86 -21.24
N ARG A 154 -21.50 -2.64 -20.81
CA ARG A 154 -20.55 -1.56 -20.58
C ARG A 154 -20.07 -1.56 -19.13
N VAL A 155 -18.77 -1.67 -18.93
CA VAL A 155 -18.12 -1.73 -17.63
C VAL A 155 -17.26 -0.47 -17.45
N PRO A 156 -17.62 0.44 -16.54
CA PRO A 156 -16.77 1.59 -16.24
C PRO A 156 -15.48 1.12 -15.56
N CYS A 157 -14.37 1.75 -15.92
CA CYS A 157 -13.07 1.44 -15.34
C CYS A 157 -12.19 2.71 -15.30
N LEU A 158 -11.06 2.60 -14.59
CA LEU A 158 -10.01 3.59 -14.62
C LEU A 158 -8.83 3.04 -15.41
N VAL A 159 -8.31 3.84 -16.33
CA VAL A 159 -7.07 3.55 -17.06
C VAL A 159 -5.97 4.38 -16.44
N HIS A 160 -4.94 3.70 -15.93
CA HIS A 160 -3.72 4.32 -15.44
C HIS A 160 -2.62 4.13 -16.49
N ARG A 161 -1.91 5.21 -16.83
CA ARG A 161 -0.74 5.15 -17.72
C ARG A 161 0.53 5.42 -16.93
N PHE A 162 1.55 4.64 -17.25
CA PHE A 162 2.87 4.72 -16.63
C PHE A 162 3.95 4.54 -17.69
N HIS A 163 5.12 5.11 -17.41
CA HIS A 163 6.36 4.84 -18.12
C HIS A 163 7.49 4.54 -17.13
N TRP A 164 8.61 4.03 -17.66
CA TRP A 164 9.84 3.82 -16.90
C TRP A 164 10.76 5.02 -17.08
#